data_AF-A0AAN6SF95-F1
#
_entry.id   AF-A0AAN6SF95-F1
#
_cell.length_a   1.000
_cell.length_b   1.000
_cell.length_c   1.000
_cell.angle_alpha   90.00
_cell.angle_beta   90.00
_cell.angle_gamma   90.00
#
_symmetry.space_group_name_H-M   'P 1'
#
loop_
_entity.id
_entity.type
_entity.pdbx_description
1 polymer ?
#
loop_
_entity_poly.entity_id
_entity_poly.type
_entity_poly.pdbx_seq_one_letter_code
_entity_poly.pdbx_strand_id
1 'polypeptide(L)'
;NFELSYSTLCNFLAADNLLMFIEYKFPEPDWNEDVWLHECWRRGRARAKVILSLTIRHPYVRSVLYARGWNSYEPSPKVAYDLVWDIWGREFAY
;
A
#
# COMPACT_ATOMS: atom_id res chain seq x y z
N ASN A 1 -9.33 13.33 12.90
CA ASN A 1 -8.15 12.63 13.43
C ASN A 1 -7.42 11.91 12.30
N PHE A 2 -6.69 12.69 11.48
CA PHE A 2 -6.02 12.21 10.26
C PHE A 2 -4.70 11.49 10.56
N GLU A 3 -3.96 11.98 11.54
CA GLU A 3 -2.76 11.31 12.08
C GLU A 3 -3.07 9.89 12.54
N LEU A 4 -4.26 9.64 13.10
CA LEU A 4 -4.71 8.30 13.51
C LEU A 4 -4.93 7.37 12.32
N SER A 5 -5.54 7.82 11.22
CA SER A 5 -5.78 6.99 10.03
C SER A 5 -4.48 6.66 9.28
N TYR A 6 -3.56 7.63 9.23
CA TYR A 6 -2.28 7.50 8.57
C TYR A 6 -1.28 6.65 9.37
N SER A 7 -1.12 6.92 10.66
CA SER A 7 -0.37 6.04 11.57
C SER A 7 -0.95 4.62 11.57
N THR A 8 -2.26 4.47 11.42
CA THR A 8 -2.90 3.15 11.26
C THR A 8 -2.47 2.44 9.96
N LEU A 9 -2.42 3.14 8.81
CA LEU A 9 -1.91 2.56 7.56
C LEU A 9 -0.46 2.10 7.72
N CYS A 10 0.41 2.98 8.20
CA CYS A 10 1.83 2.67 8.37
C CYS A 10 2.06 1.58 9.42
N ASN A 11 1.34 1.62 10.56
CA ASN A 11 1.43 0.59 11.58
C ASN A 11 0.92 -0.75 11.08
N PHE A 12 -0.18 -0.82 10.31
CA PHE A 12 -0.66 -2.09 9.76
C PHE A 12 0.26 -2.64 8.67
N LEU A 13 0.74 -1.79 7.76
CA LEU A 13 1.63 -2.23 6.70
C LEU A 13 3.02 -2.63 7.24
N ALA A 14 3.53 -1.94 8.27
CA ALA A 14 4.79 -2.28 8.92
C ALA A 14 4.68 -3.50 9.85
N ALA A 15 3.62 -3.59 10.68
CA ALA A 15 3.46 -4.70 11.63
C ALA A 15 3.30 -6.06 10.94
N ASP A 16 2.70 -6.10 9.75
CA ASP A 16 2.51 -7.32 8.98
C ASP A 16 3.55 -7.49 7.85
N ASN A 17 4.62 -6.69 7.80
CA ASN A 17 5.61 -6.66 6.70
C ASN A 17 4.97 -6.55 5.30
N LEU A 18 3.82 -5.90 5.19
CA LEU A 18 3.03 -5.88 3.96
C LEU A 18 3.54 -4.88 2.91
N LEU A 19 4.43 -3.97 3.31
CA LEU A 19 5.08 -2.99 2.44
C LEU A 19 5.76 -3.67 1.23
N MET A 20 6.44 -4.80 1.48
CA MET A 20 7.15 -5.55 0.44
C MET A 20 6.22 -6.03 -0.69
N PHE A 21 4.94 -6.28 -0.41
CA PHE A 21 3.98 -6.76 -1.41
C PHE A 21 3.39 -5.66 -2.28
N ILE A 22 3.51 -4.39 -1.88
CA ILE A 22 3.10 -3.24 -2.68
C ILE A 22 4.24 -2.80 -3.60
N GLU A 23 5.49 -2.96 -3.16
CA GLU A 23 6.66 -2.72 -4.00
C GLU A 23 6.70 -3.69 -5.18
N TYR A 24 6.97 -3.14 -6.37
CA TYR A 24 7.23 -3.94 -7.58
C TYR A 24 8.48 -4.82 -7.45
N LYS A 25 9.33 -4.57 -6.44
CA LYS A 25 10.60 -5.27 -6.23
C LYS A 25 10.44 -6.62 -5.55
N PHE A 26 9.27 -6.99 -5.03
CA PHE A 26 9.02 -8.34 -4.53
C PHE A 26 8.36 -9.18 -5.62
N PRO A 27 9.15 -9.92 -6.42
CA PRO A 27 8.61 -10.69 -7.54
C PRO A 27 7.62 -11.74 -7.06
N GLU A 28 6.65 -12.05 -7.91
CA GLU A 28 5.77 -13.20 -7.71
C GLU A 28 6.60 -14.49 -7.73
N PRO A 29 6.52 -15.36 -6.71
CA PRO A 29 7.14 -16.68 -6.73
C PRO A 29 6.62 -17.51 -7.91
N ASP A 30 7.41 -18.44 -8.46
CA ASP A 30 6.84 -19.38 -9.43
C ASP A 30 5.88 -20.33 -8.70
N TRP A 31 4.65 -20.44 -9.22
CA TRP A 31 3.64 -21.37 -8.73
C TRP A 31 4.15 -22.82 -8.67
N ASN A 32 5.00 -23.20 -9.64
CA ASN A 32 5.50 -24.56 -9.78
C ASN A 32 6.70 -24.86 -8.88
N GLU A 33 7.36 -23.85 -8.34
CA GLU A 33 8.50 -24.01 -7.43
C GLU A 33 8.03 -24.21 -5.99
N ASP A 34 7.07 -23.40 -5.53
CA ASP A 34 6.50 -23.52 -4.19
C ASP A 34 5.09 -22.91 -4.12
N VAL A 35 4.09 -23.79 -4.16
CA VAL A 35 2.67 -23.43 -4.07
C VAL A 35 2.33 -22.71 -2.77
N TRP A 36 2.97 -23.08 -1.65
CA TRP A 36 2.70 -22.46 -0.36
C TRP A 36 3.26 -21.04 -0.31
N LEU A 37 4.47 -20.85 -0.82
CA LEU A 37 5.09 -19.53 -0.94
C LEU A 37 4.30 -18.61 -1.88
N HIS A 38 3.84 -19.13 -3.02
CA HIS A 38 2.97 -18.39 -3.94
C HIS A 38 1.66 -17.96 -3.25
N GLU A 39 1.01 -18.86 -2.53
CA GLU A 39 -0.25 -18.56 -1.84
C GLU A 39 -0.05 -17.54 -0.70
N CYS A 40 1.04 -17.64 0.07
CA CYS A 40 1.44 -16.65 1.05
C CYS A 40 1.67 -15.27 0.39
N TRP A 41 2.36 -15.24 -0.75
CA TRP A 41 2.59 -14.02 -1.51
C TRP A 41 1.28 -13.38 -1.98
N ARG A 42 0.39 -14.19 -2.57
CA ARG A 42 -0.91 -13.75 -3.07
C ARG A 42 -1.77 -13.16 -1.96
N ARG A 43 -1.81 -13.79 -0.79
CA ARG A 43 -2.55 -13.32 0.40
C ARG A 43 -1.97 -12.03 0.96
N GLY A 44 -0.64 -11.95 1.11
CA GLY A 44 0.05 -10.74 1.55
C GLY A 44 -0.27 -9.55 0.64
N ARG A 45 -0.16 -9.76 -0.68
CA ARG A 45 -0.48 -8.74 -1.69
C ARG A 45 -1.95 -8.34 -1.71
N ALA A 46 -2.87 -9.29 -1.57
CA ALA A 46 -4.30 -8.99 -1.47
C ALA A 46 -4.61 -8.13 -0.23
N ARG A 47 -4.06 -8.49 0.93
CA ARG A 47 -4.24 -7.75 2.19
C ARG A 47 -3.69 -6.33 2.10
N ALA A 48 -2.48 -6.18 1.55
CA ALA A 48 -1.85 -4.88 1.34
C ALA A 48 -2.69 -3.96 0.43
N LYS A 49 -3.25 -4.49 -0.67
CA LYS A 49 -4.15 -3.76 -1.57
C LYS A 49 -5.45 -3.32 -0.88
N VAL A 50 -6.04 -4.16 -0.03
CA VAL A 50 -7.25 -3.81 0.72
C VAL A 50 -6.99 -2.65 1.67
N ILE A 51 -5.91 -2.72 2.45
CA ILE A 51 -5.52 -1.66 3.41
C ILE A 51 -5.30 -0.34 2.67
N LEU A 52 -4.54 -0.37 1.57
CA LEU A 52 -4.33 0.82 0.73
C LEU A 52 -5.65 1.38 0.19
N SER A 53 -6.55 0.51 -0.30
CA SER A 53 -7.86 0.91 -0.82
C SER A 53 -8.74 1.56 0.25
N LEU A 54 -8.72 1.05 1.49
CA LEU A 54 -9.46 1.62 2.60
C LEU A 54 -8.94 3.01 2.97
N THR A 55 -7.62 3.18 3.01
CA THR A 55 -7.00 4.48 3.32
C THR A 55 -7.27 5.52 2.24
N ILE A 56 -7.18 5.13 0.96
CA ILE A 56 -7.51 6.01 -0.15
C ILE A 56 -9.00 6.38 -0.16
N ARG A 57 -9.91 5.57 0.37
CA ARG A 57 -11.33 5.94 0.47
C ARG A 57 -11.60 7.10 1.44
N HIS A 58 -10.65 7.42 2.31
CA HIS A 58 -10.81 8.55 3.22
C HIS A 58 -10.87 9.89 2.45
N PRO A 59 -11.92 10.71 2.59
CA PRO A 59 -12.13 11.91 1.77
C PRO A 59 -10.94 12.88 1.80
N TYR A 60 -10.34 13.06 2.97
CA TYR A 60 -9.15 13.89 3.12
C TYR A 60 -7.95 13.33 2.33
N VAL A 61 -7.68 12.02 2.42
CA VAL A 61 -6.57 11.39 1.67
C VAL A 61 -6.79 11.58 0.18
N ARG A 62 -8.02 11.36 -0.33
CA ARG A 62 -8.34 11.63 -1.75
C ARG A 62 -8.07 13.07 -2.14
N SER A 63 -8.51 14.03 -1.33
CA SER A 63 -8.33 15.44 -1.66
C SER A 63 -6.85 15.83 -1.79
N VAL A 64 -6.00 15.33 -0.89
CA VAL A 64 -4.56 15.59 -0.93
C VAL A 64 -3.88 14.86 -2.10
N LEU A 65 -4.27 13.60 -2.35
CA LEU A 65 -3.78 12.84 -3.51
C LEU A 65 -4.16 13.53 -4.83
N TYR A 66 -5.41 13.98 -4.99
CA TYR A 66 -5.84 14.72 -6.18
C TYR A 66 -5.06 16.04 -6.35
N ALA A 67 -4.81 16.77 -5.26
CA ALA A 67 -3.99 17.99 -5.31
C ALA A 67 -2.52 17.72 -5.73
N ARG A 68 -2.04 16.48 -5.57
CA ARG A 68 -0.70 16.03 -5.99
C ARG A 68 -0.69 15.31 -7.34
N GLY A 69 -1.80 15.34 -8.08
CA GLY A 69 -1.89 14.77 -9.43
C GLY A 69 -2.30 13.30 -9.48
N TRP A 70 -2.74 12.71 -8.36
CA TRP A 70 -3.32 11.36 -8.40
C TRP A 70 -4.62 11.35 -9.21
N ASN A 71 -4.77 10.34 -10.06
CA ASN A 71 -5.99 10.10 -10.82
C ASN A 71 -6.70 8.86 -10.29
N SER A 72 -7.97 8.96 -9.91
CA SER A 72 -8.76 7.79 -9.48
C SER A 72 -9.05 6.78 -10.59
N TYR A 73 -8.82 7.16 -11.85
CA TYR A 73 -8.87 6.26 -13.00
C TYR A 73 -7.53 5.54 -13.24
N GLU A 74 -6.47 5.86 -12.51
CA GLU A 74 -5.21 5.11 -12.54
C GLU A 74 -5.35 3.86 -11.65
N PRO A 75 -5.43 2.65 -12.23
CA PRO A 75 -5.69 1.43 -11.47
C PRO A 75 -4.47 0.93 -10.70
N SER A 76 -3.26 1.46 -10.95
CA SER A 76 -2.03 0.98 -10.33
C SER A 76 -1.99 1.25 -8.82
N PRO A 77 -2.07 0.20 -7.97
CA PRO A 77 -1.97 0.36 -6.52
C PRO A 77 -0.59 0.89 -6.11
N LYS A 78 0.44 0.63 -6.92
CA LYS A 78 1.79 1.14 -6.69
C LYS A 78 1.83 2.66 -6.80
N VAL A 79 1.20 3.25 -7.82
CA VAL A 79 1.20 4.71 -7.98
C VAL A 79 0.51 5.39 -6.80
N ALA A 80 -0.60 4.84 -6.35
CA ALA A 80 -1.31 5.37 -5.20
C ALA A 80 -0.50 5.22 -3.90
N TYR A 81 0.19 4.08 -3.74
CA TYR A 81 1.11 3.87 -2.62
C TYR A 81 2.30 4.82 -2.65
N ASP A 82 2.98 4.95 -3.79
CA ASP A 82 4.16 5.81 -3.95
C ASP A 82 3.81 7.26 -3.59
N LEU A 83 2.61 7.73 -3.97
CA LEU A 83 2.10 9.05 -3.60
C LEU A 83 1.76 9.17 -2.10
N VAL A 84 1.09 8.16 -1.53
CA VAL A 84 0.83 8.13 -0.08
C VAL A 84 2.14 8.14 0.71
N TRP A 85 3.14 7.38 0.26
CA TRP A 85 4.46 7.32 0.86
C TRP A 85 5.25 8.62 0.67
N ASP A 86 5.18 9.23 -0.52
CA ASP A 86 5.85 10.51 -0.81
C ASP A 86 5.37 11.64 0.11
N ILE A 87 4.06 11.72 0.31
CA ILE A 87 3.42 12.82 1.05
C ILE A 87 3.58 12.65 2.56
N TRP A 88 3.47 11.41 3.06
CA TRP A 88 3.38 11.16 4.49
C TRP A 88 4.46 10.20 5.02
N GLY A 89 4.96 9.27 4.18
CA GLY A 89 5.94 8.23 4.56
C GLY A 89 7.31 8.74 4.99
N ARG A 90 7.71 9.92 4.51
CA ARG A 90 9.01 10.51 4.84
C ARG A 90 9.15 10.93 6.32
N GLU A 91 8.06 11.12 7.04
CA GLU A 91 8.09 11.53 8.45
C GLU A 91 8.55 10.41 9.40
N PHE A 92 8.60 9.16 8.93
CA PHE A 92 8.86 7.97 9.74
C PHE A 92 10.04 7.13 9.24
N ALA A 93 10.73 7.57 8.19
CA ALA A 93 11.97 6.95 7.72
C ALA A 93 13.15 7.41 8.60
N TYR A 94 13.28 6.79 9.77
CA TYR A 94 14.48 6.84 10.62
C TYR A 94 15.14 5.46 10.67
#